data_AF-U1PAB3-F1
#
_entry.id   AF-U1PAB3-F1
#
_cell.length_a   1.000
_cell.length_b   1.000
_cell.length_c   1.000
_cell.angle_alpha   90.00
_cell.angle_beta   90.00
_cell.angle_gamma   90.00
#
_symmetry.space_group_name_H-M   'P 1'
#
loop_
_entity.id
_entity.type
_entity.pdbx_description
1 polymer ?
#
loop_
_entity_poly.entity_id
_entity_poly.type
_entity_poly.pdbx_seq_one_letter_code
_entity_poly.pdbx_strand_id
1 'polypeptide(L)'
;MNLPDALRYATVLCVVSGVVHLLVPGRLLAAAAWGYDRVLAVEFTPKSGARTRVRLVGVAVLAVGVVADRARRTVERVRARRRI
;
A
#
# COMPACT_ATOMS: atom_id res chain seq x y z
N MET A 1 10.63 -18.10 3.30
CA MET A 1 9.60 -17.61 2.35
C MET A 1 10.25 -17.52 0.97
N ASN A 2 9.63 -18.06 -0.09
CA ASN A 2 10.22 -18.01 -1.43
C ASN A 2 9.94 -16.67 -2.11
N LEU A 3 10.79 -16.26 -3.07
CA LEU A 3 10.64 -14.99 -3.80
C LEU A 3 9.25 -14.80 -4.46
N PRO A 4 8.66 -15.81 -5.13
CA PRO A 4 7.32 -15.66 -5.71
C PRO A 4 6.23 -15.43 -4.66
N ASP A 5 6.34 -16.12 -3.51
CA ASP A 5 5.40 -15.96 -2.41
C ASP A 5 5.53 -14.56 -1.80
N ALA A 6 6.77 -14.09 -1.60
CA ALA A 6 7.06 -12.75 -1.10
C ALA A 6 6.46 -11.65 -2.00
N LEU A 7 6.60 -11.79 -3.32
CA LEU A 7 6.00 -10.86 -4.29
C LEU A 7 4.47 -10.89 -4.22
N ARG A 8 3.87 -12.08 -4.09
CA ARG A 8 2.42 -12.22 -3.94
C ARG A 8 1.93 -11.53 -2.67
N TYR A 9 2.60 -11.75 -1.54
CA TYR A 9 2.27 -11.09 -0.28
C TYR A 9 2.43 -9.57 -0.39
N ALA A 10 3.53 -9.09 -0.98
CA ALA A 10 3.75 -7.66 -1.18
C ALA A 10 2.64 -7.02 -2.02
N THR A 11 2.22 -7.66 -3.13
CA THR A 11 1.09 -7.21 -3.95
C THR A 11 -0.20 -7.12 -3.12
N VAL A 12 -0.54 -8.17 -2.36
CA VAL A 12 -1.75 -8.18 -1.52
C VAL A 12 -1.69 -7.06 -0.47
N LEU A 13 -0.54 -6.89 0.19
CA LEU A 13 -0.33 -5.82 1.17
C LEU A 13 -0.48 -4.44 0.55
N CYS A 14 0.04 -4.20 -0.65
CA CYS A 14 -0.18 -2.96 -1.38
C CYS A 14 -1.67 -2.75 -1.65
N VAL A 15 -2.39 -3.75 -2.17
CA VAL A 15 -3.82 -3.62 -2.47
C VAL A 15 -4.61 -3.29 -1.21
N VAL A 16 -4.42 -4.06 -0.13
CA VAL A 16 -5.11 -3.85 1.15
C VAL A 16 -4.78 -2.46 1.71
N SER A 17 -3.50 -2.10 1.75
CA SER A 17 -3.06 -0.79 2.24
C SER A 17 -3.69 0.35 1.43
N GLY A 18 -3.67 0.26 0.10
CA GLY A 18 -4.27 1.26 -0.77
C GLY A 18 -5.78 1.42 -0.54
N VAL A 19 -6.52 0.32 -0.38
CA VAL A 19 -7.96 0.33 -0.04
C VAL A 19 -8.18 1.01 1.32
N VAL A 20 -7.40 0.65 2.34
CA VAL A 20 -7.52 1.25 3.68
C VAL A 20 -7.30 2.77 3.63
N HIS A 21 -6.30 3.23 2.87
CA HIS A 21 -6.03 4.66 2.68
C HIS A 21 -7.17 5.42 1.98
N LEU A 22 -7.87 4.78 1.04
CA LEU A 22 -9.01 5.38 0.35
C LEU A 22 -10.26 5.47 1.24
N LEU A 23 -10.58 4.38 1.94
CA LEU A 23 -11.84 4.23 2.65
C LEU A 23 -11.85 4.94 4.00
N VAL A 24 -10.75 4.88 4.76
CA VAL A 24 -10.72 5.35 6.15
C VAL A 24 -9.59 6.35 6.45
N PRO A 25 -9.37 7.39 5.61
CA PRO A 25 -8.25 8.33 5.79
C PRO A 25 -8.32 9.10 7.12
N GLY A 26 -9.53 9.37 7.64
CA GLY A 26 -9.69 10.04 8.94
C GLY A 26 -9.21 9.17 10.11
N ARG A 27 -9.43 7.85 10.05
CA ARG A 27 -8.97 6.92 11.10
C ARG A 27 -7.46 6.74 11.05
N LEU A 28 -6.87 6.71 9.86
CA LEU A 28 -5.42 6.69 9.70
C LEU A 28 -4.76 7.94 10.29
N LEU A 29 -5.33 9.13 10.03
CA LEU A 29 -4.82 10.36 10.63
C LEU A 29 -4.99 10.38 12.16
N ALA A 30 -6.08 9.84 12.69
CA ALA A 30 -6.27 9.73 14.14
C ALA A 30 -5.27 8.74 14.78
N ALA A 31 -5.03 7.60 14.14
CA ALA A 31 -4.03 6.63 14.58
C ALA A 31 -2.61 7.23 14.53
N ALA A 32 -2.29 7.97 13.47
CA ALA A 32 -1.03 8.71 13.37
C ALA A 32 -0.92 9.75 14.50
N ALA A 33 -1.96 10.54 14.75
CA ALA A 33 -1.95 11.53 15.82
C ALA A 33 -1.68 10.89 17.19
N TRP A 34 -2.39 9.80 17.49
CA TRP A 34 -2.19 9.04 18.71
C TRP A 34 -0.76 8.47 18.83
N GLY A 35 -0.21 7.92 17.74
CA GLY A 35 1.15 7.37 17.75
C GLY A 35 2.22 8.44 17.93
N TYR A 36 2.07 9.59 17.27
CA TYR A 36 2.98 10.73 17.44
C TYR A 36 2.93 11.28 18.86
N ASP A 37 1.74 11.41 19.46
CA ASP A 37 1.57 11.83 20.84
C ASP A 37 2.22 10.84 21.82
N ARG A 38 1.93 9.54 21.69
CA ARG A 38 2.34 8.53 22.69
C ARG A 38 3.76 8.03 22.56
N VAL A 39 4.23 7.84 21.35
CA VAL A 39 5.53 7.19 21.08
C VAL A 39 6.61 8.24 20.87
N LEU A 40 6.26 9.35 20.23
CA LEU A 40 7.22 10.38 19.83
C LEU A 40 7.14 11.64 20.68
N ALA A 41 6.11 11.78 21.53
CA ALA A 41 5.85 13.00 22.32
C ALA A 41 5.78 14.28 21.46
N VAL A 42 5.20 14.16 20.27
CA VAL A 42 5.06 15.27 19.31
C VAL A 42 3.58 15.48 18.96
N GLU A 43 3.14 16.73 18.94
CA GLU A 43 1.80 17.08 18.48
C GLU A 43 1.70 16.95 16.95
N PHE A 44 0.75 16.12 16.51
CA PHE A 44 0.45 15.94 15.10
C PHE A 44 -0.75 16.78 14.69
N THR A 45 -0.50 17.85 13.94
CA THR A 45 -1.55 18.75 13.43
C THR A 45 -1.75 18.55 11.93
N PRO A 46 -2.83 17.86 11.49
CA PRO A 46 -3.07 17.64 10.07
C PRO A 46 -3.32 18.96 9.34
N LYS A 47 -2.50 19.26 8.34
CA LYS A 47 -2.74 20.42 7.45
C LYS A 47 -4.04 20.27 6.67
N SER A 48 -4.60 21.39 6.21
CA SER A 48 -5.74 21.42 5.29
C SER A 48 -5.53 20.44 4.12
N GLY A 49 -6.59 19.72 3.75
CA GLY A 49 -6.53 18.69 2.70
C GLY A 49 -5.79 17.40 3.05
N ALA A 50 -5.38 17.17 4.31
CA ALA A 50 -4.68 15.93 4.70
C ALA A 50 -5.42 14.65 4.32
N ARG A 51 -6.75 14.59 4.51
CA ARG A 51 -7.57 13.44 4.11
C ARG A 51 -7.49 13.17 2.61
N THR A 52 -7.50 14.21 1.79
CA THR A 52 -7.35 14.08 0.33
C THR A 52 -5.98 13.52 -0.03
N ARG A 53 -4.90 14.03 0.59
CA ARG A 53 -3.55 13.50 0.35
C ARG A 53 -3.42 12.03 0.76
N VAL A 54 -4.00 11.62 1.90
CA VAL A 54 -4.02 10.20 2.32
C VAL A 54 -4.74 9.33 1.29
N ARG A 55 -5.86 9.82 0.73
CA ARG A 55 -6.55 9.11 -0.37
C ARG A 55 -5.68 9.01 -1.63
N LEU A 56 -4.99 10.09 -2.01
CA LEU A 56 -4.07 10.07 -3.16
C LEU A 56 -2.92 9.08 -2.96
N VAL A 57 -2.37 9.00 -1.74
CA VAL A 57 -1.41 7.94 -1.39
C VAL A 57 -2.04 6.57 -1.58
N GLY A 58 -3.29 6.37 -1.14
CA GLY A 58 -4.03 5.14 -1.39
C GLY A 58 -4.12 4.76 -2.86
N VAL A 59 -4.45 5.72 -3.74
CA VAL A 59 -4.46 5.52 -5.21
C VAL A 59 -3.09 5.10 -5.72
N ALA A 60 -2.03 5.79 -5.30
CA ALA A 60 -0.66 5.48 -5.72
C ALA A 60 -0.24 4.07 -5.28
N VAL A 61 -0.54 3.68 -4.04
CA VAL A 61 -0.22 2.34 -3.51
C VAL A 61 -1.01 1.25 -4.26
N LEU A 62 -2.29 1.48 -4.59
CA LEU A 62 -3.05 0.57 -5.45
C LEU A 62 -2.41 0.40 -6.83
N ALA A 63 -2.00 1.51 -7.46
CA ALA A 63 -1.35 1.48 -8.76
C ALA A 63 -0.07 0.63 -8.72
N VAL A 64 0.75 0.78 -7.68
CA VAL A 64 1.95 -0.06 -7.47
C VAL A 64 1.57 -1.53 -7.36
N GLY A 65 0.54 -1.88 -6.58
CA GLY A 65 0.07 -3.26 -6.45
C GLY A 65 -0.36 -3.87 -7.80
N VAL A 66 -1.10 -3.12 -8.61
CA VAL A 66 -1.53 -3.55 -9.95
C VAL A 66 -0.35 -3.74 -10.90
N VAL A 67 0.61 -2.81 -10.90
CA VAL A 67 1.82 -2.91 -11.74
C VAL A 67 2.66 -4.12 -11.34
N ALA A 68 2.85 -4.34 -10.04
CA ALA A 68 3.59 -5.49 -9.52
C ALA A 68 2.92 -6.82 -9.90
N ASP A 69 1.59 -6.93 -9.77
CA ASP A 69 0.85 -8.13 -10.18
C ASP A 69 0.97 -8.37 -11.70
N ARG A 70 0.89 -7.31 -12.50
CA ARG A 70 1.04 -7.39 -13.96
C ARG A 70 2.45 -7.85 -14.36
N ALA A 71 3.49 -7.34 -13.70
CA ALA A 71 4.86 -7.77 -13.91
C ALA A 71 5.03 -9.26 -13.56
N ARG A 72 4.55 -9.68 -12.38
CA ARG A 72 4.59 -11.08 -11.93
C ARG A 72 3.93 -12.03 -12.94
N ARG A 73 2.70 -11.73 -13.38
CA ARG A 73 1.98 -12.53 -14.38
C ARG A 73 2.68 -12.60 -15.73
N THR A 74 3.41 -11.54 -16.10
CA THR A 74 4.20 -11.53 -17.35
C THR A 74 5.39 -12.47 -17.24
N VAL A 75 6.12 -12.42 -16.13
CA VAL A 75 7.25 -13.33 -15.86
C VAL A 75 6.81 -14.79 -15.80
N GLU A 76 5.70 -15.08 -15.13
CA GLU A 76 5.13 -16.44 -15.05
C GLU A 76 4.78 -16.99 -16.44
N ARG A 77 4.17 -16.16 -17.30
CA ARG A 77 3.85 -16.53 -18.69
C ARG A 77 5.09 -16.80 -19.53
N VAL A 78 6.14 -15.97 -19.42
CA VAL A 78 7.40 -16.17 -20.14
C VAL A 78 8.11 -17.44 -19.66
N ARG A 79 8.12 -17.70 -18.36
CA ARG A 79 8.75 -18.90 -17.78
C ARG A 79 8.02 -20.18 -18.20
N ALA A 80 6.69 -20.16 -18.31
CA ALA A 80 5.92 -21.30 -18.79
C ALA A 80 6.22 -21.64 -20.25
N ARG A 81 6.39 -20.63 -21.11
CA ARG A 81 6.74 -20.81 -22.54
C ARG A 81 8.15 -21.38 -22.77
N ARG A 82 9.10 -21.11 -21.88
CA ARG A 82 10.49 -21.59 -21.99
C ARG A 82 10.72 -23.01 -21.45
N ARG A 83 9.71 -23.63 -20.82
CA ARG A 83 9.79 -25.02 -20.30
C ARG A 83 9.26 -26.06 -21.29
N ILE A 84 8.81 -25.62 -22.47
CA ILE A 84 8.39 -26.44 -23.61
C ILE A 84 9.52 -26.38 -24.63
#